data_AF-R9MN49-F1
#
_entry.id   AF-R9MN49-F1
#
_cell.length_a   1.000
_cell.length_b   1.000
_cell.length_c   1.000
_cell.angle_alpha   90.00
_cell.angle_beta   90.00
_cell.angle_gamma   90.00
#
_symmetry.space_group_name_H-M   'P 1'
#
loop_
_entity.id
_entity.type
_entity.pdbx_description
1 polymer ?
#
loop_
_entity_poly.entity_id
_entity_poly.type
_entity_poly.pdbx_seq_one_letter_code
_entity_poly.pdbx_strand_id
1 'polypeptide(L)'
;MHKYMRAVGFSKYEKKDLQKLLIDVILESTERYYTSIKEDASFAQFCKDFSENNLSQKNEDTSKGVIGIAVCGEFDNNEKFTYEYYFPYLKSTNISSEEDVSIERHSAHESYAGVCDDIRIGVSLIFYLQNVIHYVKAKNSGLLPFRGTTLTLSALSLSGTVMMPIVKSEKDLIKNQQVSMNRSQLLNAARKGDESAIESLTLDDMDTYTIISKRIQKEDVFSLVDTYFMPYGVECDQYSILAEILECNLVKNEITEEEVYVMR
;
A
#
# COMPACT_ATOMS: atom_id res chain seq x y z
N MET A 1 12.19 -13.00 -11.11
CA MET A 1 11.98 -11.55 -11.32
C MET A 1 10.74 -11.21 -10.56
N HIS A 2 10.81 -10.19 -9.70
CA HIS A 2 9.66 -9.79 -8.89
C HIS A 2 8.49 -9.45 -9.81
N LYS A 3 7.30 -10.03 -9.54
CA LYS A 3 6.14 -9.98 -10.45
C LYS A 3 5.76 -8.54 -10.80
N TYR A 4 5.89 -7.64 -9.82
CA TYR A 4 5.50 -6.24 -9.90
C TYR A 4 6.53 -5.29 -10.51
N MET A 5 7.68 -5.78 -11.02
CA MET A 5 8.63 -4.92 -11.74
C MET A 5 8.01 -4.25 -12.97
N ARG A 6 7.06 -4.93 -13.61
CA ARG A 6 6.28 -4.37 -14.71
C ARG A 6 5.43 -3.16 -14.28
N ALA A 7 4.99 -3.12 -13.02
CA ALA A 7 4.18 -2.01 -12.50
C ALA A 7 5.00 -0.71 -12.33
N VAL A 8 6.33 -0.79 -12.33
CA VAL A 8 7.23 0.37 -12.27
C VAL A 8 7.97 0.59 -13.60
N GLY A 9 7.43 0.08 -14.72
CA GLY A 9 7.96 0.34 -16.06
C GLY A 9 9.11 -0.55 -16.50
N PHE A 10 9.34 -1.69 -15.87
CA PHE A 10 10.36 -2.67 -16.31
C PHE A 10 9.71 -3.92 -16.93
N SER A 11 8.75 -3.73 -17.84
CA SER A 11 7.98 -4.85 -18.40
C SER A 11 8.79 -5.75 -19.33
N LYS A 12 9.78 -5.18 -20.04
CA LYS A 12 10.62 -5.87 -21.03
C LYS A 12 11.94 -6.42 -20.49
N TYR A 13 12.24 -6.24 -19.20
CA TYR A 13 13.52 -6.64 -18.64
C TYR A 13 13.65 -8.15 -18.49
N GLU A 14 14.80 -8.69 -18.90
CA GLU A 14 15.14 -10.09 -18.64
C GLU A 14 16.00 -10.26 -17.37
N LYS A 15 16.20 -11.51 -16.93
CA LYS A 15 17.02 -11.82 -15.73
C LYS A 15 18.44 -11.25 -15.80
N LYS A 16 19.02 -11.12 -16.99
CA LYS A 16 20.39 -10.60 -17.19
C LYS A 16 20.44 -9.08 -16.98
N ASP A 17 19.45 -8.37 -17.49
CA ASP A 17 19.36 -6.91 -17.36
C ASP A 17 19.01 -6.50 -15.94
N LEU A 18 18.25 -7.34 -15.24
CA LEU A 18 17.97 -7.15 -13.81
C LEU A 18 19.26 -7.08 -12.97
N GLN A 19 20.24 -7.95 -13.20
CA GLN A 19 21.48 -7.90 -12.42
C GLN A 19 22.24 -6.58 -12.60
N LYS A 20 22.26 -6.06 -13.85
CA LYS A 20 22.85 -4.75 -14.13
C LYS A 20 22.07 -3.64 -13.42
N LEU A 21 20.74 -3.66 -13.54
CA LEU A 21 19.87 -2.70 -12.87
C LEU A 21 20.08 -2.69 -11.35
N LEU A 22 20.20 -3.86 -10.71
CA LEU A 22 20.45 -3.93 -9.27
C LEU A 22 21.82 -3.34 -8.90
N ILE A 23 22.85 -3.58 -9.71
CA ILE A 23 24.17 -2.95 -9.51
C ILE A 23 24.05 -1.43 -9.68
N ASP A 24 23.34 -0.95 -10.69
CA ASP A 24 23.12 0.47 -10.93
C ASP A 24 22.32 1.14 -9.79
N VAL A 25 21.36 0.43 -9.18
CA VAL A 25 20.64 0.90 -7.99
C VAL A 25 21.57 1.03 -6.78
N ILE A 26 22.50 0.08 -6.60
CA ILE A 26 23.47 0.13 -5.50
C ILE A 26 24.46 1.29 -5.71
N LEU A 27 25.00 1.44 -6.93
CA LEU A 27 26.01 2.45 -7.25
C LEU A 27 25.46 3.88 -7.36
N GLU A 28 24.28 4.06 -7.94
CA GLU A 28 23.65 5.35 -8.23
C GLU A 28 22.30 5.52 -7.51
N SER A 29 22.22 5.06 -6.27
CA SER A 29 21.03 5.23 -5.42
C SER A 29 20.77 6.70 -5.09
N THR A 30 19.49 7.08 -5.14
CA THR A 30 18.98 8.37 -4.69
C THR A 30 19.06 8.48 -3.16
N GLU A 31 18.72 7.39 -2.46
CA GLU A 31 18.71 7.32 -1.01
C GLU A 31 19.43 6.04 -0.54
N ARG A 32 20.19 6.18 0.55
CA ARG A 32 20.94 5.08 1.16
C ARG A 32 20.70 5.07 2.65
N TYR A 33 20.31 3.91 3.15
CA TYR A 33 20.02 3.71 4.56
C TYR A 33 20.88 2.55 5.08
N TYR A 34 21.41 2.71 6.29
CA TYR A 34 22.27 1.72 6.95
C TYR A 34 21.84 1.54 8.40
N THR A 35 21.83 0.32 8.91
CA THR A 35 21.64 0.00 10.33
C THR A 35 22.51 -1.19 10.74
N SER A 36 23.01 -1.17 11.97
CA SER A 36 23.70 -2.30 12.57
C SER A 36 22.67 -3.28 13.13
N ILE A 37 22.72 -4.54 12.71
CA ILE A 37 21.80 -5.60 13.17
C ILE A 37 22.50 -6.52 14.18
N LYS A 38 23.80 -6.78 13.98
CA LYS A 38 24.67 -7.56 14.89
C LYS A 38 26.00 -6.84 15.07
N GLU A 39 26.79 -7.28 16.06
CA GLU A 39 28.12 -6.70 16.37
C GLU A 39 29.05 -6.66 15.15
N ASP A 40 28.86 -7.57 14.18
CA ASP A 40 29.72 -7.75 13.01
C ASP A 40 29.00 -7.60 11.64
N ALA A 41 27.70 -7.26 11.62
CA ALA A 41 26.95 -7.19 10.35
C ALA A 41 26.07 -5.93 10.28
N SER A 42 26.22 -5.20 9.17
CA SER A 42 25.45 -4.00 8.88
C SER A 42 24.48 -4.24 7.73
N PHE A 43 23.21 -3.94 7.94
CA PHE A 43 22.17 -4.03 6.91
C PHE A 43 22.01 -2.70 6.20
N ALA A 44 21.88 -2.76 4.87
CA ALA A 44 21.75 -1.60 4.02
C ALA A 44 20.58 -1.73 3.05
N GLN A 45 19.93 -0.59 2.80
CA GLN A 45 18.85 -0.43 1.83
C GLN A 45 19.24 0.71 0.89
N PHE A 46 19.31 0.38 -0.40
CA PHE A 46 19.58 1.30 -1.49
C PHE A 46 18.30 1.53 -2.27
N CYS A 47 17.82 2.76 -2.32
CA CYS A 47 16.61 3.13 -3.05
C CYS A 47 16.99 4.02 -4.23
N LYS A 48 16.51 3.67 -5.43
CA LYS A 48 16.65 4.50 -6.63
C LYS A 48 15.26 4.79 -7.19
N ASP A 49 14.99 6.08 -7.32
CA ASP A 49 13.78 6.59 -7.95
C ASP A 49 14.00 6.63 -9.47
N PHE A 50 12.98 6.24 -10.25
CA PHE A 50 13.05 6.16 -11.72
C PHE A 50 12.05 7.08 -12.42
N SER A 51 11.46 8.02 -11.70
CA SER A 51 10.54 9.00 -12.25
C SER A 51 11.02 10.40 -11.89
N GLU A 52 11.02 11.30 -12.88
CA GLU A 52 11.44 12.68 -12.66
C GLU A 52 10.58 13.35 -11.60
N ASN A 53 11.23 13.76 -10.50
CA ASN A 53 10.72 14.80 -9.63
C ASN A 53 10.76 16.11 -10.41
N ASN A 54 9.77 16.36 -11.26
CA ASN A 54 9.54 17.69 -11.84
C ASN A 54 9.00 18.65 -10.76
N LEU A 55 9.75 18.79 -9.65
CA LEU A 55 9.63 19.80 -8.60
C LEU A 55 9.99 21.21 -9.10
N SER A 56 10.39 21.34 -10.38
CA SER A 56 10.86 22.60 -10.97
C SER A 56 9.77 23.40 -11.71
N GLN A 57 8.55 22.90 -11.82
CA GLN A 57 7.41 23.74 -12.23
C GLN A 57 6.53 24.00 -11.01
N LYS A 58 6.85 25.11 -10.34
CA LYS A 58 5.92 25.82 -9.46
C LYS A 58 4.61 26.01 -10.22
N ASN A 59 3.63 25.14 -9.96
CA ASN A 59 2.20 25.40 -9.85
C ASN A 59 1.43 24.07 -10.07
N GLU A 60 0.78 23.62 -8.98
CA GLU A 60 -0.48 22.86 -8.91
C GLU A 60 -0.53 21.32 -8.74
N ASP A 61 0.40 20.47 -9.17
CA ASP A 61 0.22 19.01 -8.96
C ASP A 61 1.29 18.35 -8.08
N THR A 62 1.17 18.52 -6.76
CA THR A 62 2.04 17.90 -5.73
C THR A 62 1.72 16.41 -5.48
N SER A 63 0.86 15.82 -6.32
CA SER A 63 0.29 14.47 -6.17
C SER A 63 0.92 13.44 -7.11
N LYS A 64 2.11 13.69 -7.66
CA LYS A 64 2.81 12.71 -8.49
C LYS A 64 3.55 11.73 -7.59
N GLY A 65 3.06 10.49 -7.51
CA GLY A 65 3.75 9.41 -6.83
C GLY A 65 5.07 9.08 -7.53
N VAL A 66 6.11 8.79 -6.75
CA VAL A 66 7.46 8.49 -7.25
C VAL A 66 7.64 6.97 -7.30
N ILE A 67 7.93 6.44 -8.48
CA ILE A 67 8.21 5.00 -8.65
C ILE A 67 9.69 4.72 -8.50
N GLY A 68 10.04 3.59 -7.90
CA GLY A 68 11.43 3.23 -7.63
C GLY A 68 11.64 1.74 -7.38
N ILE A 69 12.90 1.37 -7.19
CA ILE A 69 13.31 0.03 -6.74
C ILE A 69 14.20 0.16 -5.52
N ALA A 70 13.91 -0.63 -4.50
CA ALA A 70 14.74 -0.78 -3.32
C ALA A 70 15.51 -2.09 -3.38
N VAL A 71 16.78 -2.05 -3.04
CA VAL A 71 17.68 -3.21 -2.94
C VAL A 71 18.19 -3.30 -1.52
N CYS A 72 17.95 -4.44 -0.88
CA CYS A 72 18.32 -4.72 0.51
C CYS A 72 19.40 -5.80 0.57
N GLY A 73 20.30 -5.67 1.53
CA GLY A 73 21.33 -6.67 1.77
C GLY A 73 22.20 -6.35 2.98
N GLU A 74 23.20 -7.19 3.20
CA GLU A 74 24.11 -7.09 4.34
C GLU A 74 25.55 -6.80 3.88
N PHE A 75 26.24 -6.00 4.67
CA PHE A 75 27.69 -5.84 4.61
C PHE A 75 28.34 -6.80 5.60
N ASP A 76 29.22 -7.64 5.07
CA ASP A 76 30.10 -8.49 5.86
C ASP A 76 31.28 -7.68 6.45
N ASN A 77 32.03 -8.27 7.38
CA ASN A 77 33.19 -7.69 8.04
C ASN A 77 34.27 -7.17 7.07
N ASN A 78 34.31 -7.70 5.85
CA ASN A 78 35.24 -7.29 4.80
C ASN A 78 34.69 -6.15 3.91
N GLU A 79 33.66 -5.42 4.36
CA GLU A 79 32.94 -4.38 3.61
C GLU A 79 32.35 -4.86 2.27
N LYS A 80 32.18 -6.17 2.12
CA LYS A 80 31.59 -6.76 0.92
C LYS A 80 30.07 -6.77 1.06
N PHE A 81 29.40 -6.07 0.16
CA PHE A 81 27.94 -6.09 0.09
C PHE A 81 27.43 -7.40 -0.51
N THR A 82 26.56 -8.08 0.23
CA THR A 82 25.82 -9.26 -0.23
C THR A 82 24.34 -8.89 -0.36
N TYR A 83 23.87 -8.89 -1.61
CA TYR A 83 22.47 -8.68 -1.93
C TYR A 83 21.60 -9.84 -1.40
N GLU A 84 20.50 -9.51 -0.71
CA GLU A 84 19.51 -10.48 -0.23
C GLU A 84 18.23 -10.46 -1.07
N TYR A 85 17.58 -9.29 -1.14
CA TYR A 85 16.29 -9.13 -1.83
C TYR A 85 16.11 -7.71 -2.40
N TYR A 86 15.25 -7.57 -3.40
CA TYR A 86 14.81 -6.29 -3.94
C TYR A 86 13.28 -6.26 -4.08
N PHE A 87 12.72 -5.07 -4.07
CA PHE A 87 11.30 -4.86 -4.34
C PHE A 87 11.06 -3.52 -5.04
N PRO A 88 10.13 -3.46 -6.01
CA PRO A 88 9.64 -2.20 -6.55
C PRO A 88 8.76 -1.48 -5.51
N TYR A 89 8.77 -0.15 -5.52
CA TYR A 89 7.93 0.66 -4.64
C TYR A 89 7.31 1.85 -5.37
N LEU A 90 6.27 2.40 -4.76
CA LEU A 90 5.66 3.67 -5.11
C LEU A 90 5.62 4.54 -3.85
N LYS A 91 6.35 5.65 -3.83
CA LYS A 91 6.28 6.63 -2.75
C LYS A 91 5.07 7.52 -2.98
N SER A 92 4.13 7.49 -2.03
CA SER A 92 3.00 8.43 -1.96
C SER A 92 3.25 9.44 -0.84
N THR A 93 2.76 10.66 -1.01
CA THR A 93 2.79 11.73 0.00
C THR A 93 1.53 11.77 0.85
N ASN A 94 0.50 11.01 0.50
CA ASN A 94 -0.80 11.05 1.17
C ASN A 94 -0.87 10.07 2.34
N ILE A 95 -1.47 10.51 3.44
CA ILE A 95 -1.73 9.67 4.60
C ILE A 95 -2.98 8.83 4.30
N SER A 96 -2.84 7.51 4.37
CA SER A 96 -3.93 6.55 4.15
C SER A 96 -4.71 6.30 5.44
N SER A 97 -4.01 6.12 6.57
CA SER A 97 -4.65 5.86 7.87
C SER A 97 -3.82 6.45 9.02
N GLU A 98 -4.47 6.72 10.14
CA GLU A 98 -3.85 7.16 11.40
C GLU A 98 -4.06 6.12 12.51
N GLU A 99 -4.55 4.93 12.15
CA GLU A 99 -4.76 3.82 13.06
C GLU A 99 -3.42 3.22 13.54
N ASP A 100 -3.47 2.56 14.70
CA ASP A 100 -2.30 1.90 15.28
C ASP A 100 -1.89 0.70 14.42
N VAL A 101 -0.58 0.57 14.18
CA VAL A 101 0.01 -0.51 13.37
C VAL A 101 0.86 -1.40 14.27
N SER A 102 0.63 -2.72 14.20
CA SER A 102 1.55 -3.71 14.78
C SER A 102 2.56 -4.14 13.73
N ILE A 103 3.83 -4.27 14.10
CA ILE A 103 4.90 -4.66 13.18
C ILE A 103 5.50 -5.98 13.64
N GLU A 104 5.38 -6.99 12.78
CA GLU A 104 5.92 -8.33 12.99
C GLU A 104 7.10 -8.58 12.04
N ARG A 105 8.08 -9.34 12.52
CA ARG A 105 9.25 -9.71 11.74
C ARG A 105 9.02 -11.08 11.10
N HIS A 106 9.33 -11.21 9.81
CA HIS A 106 9.34 -12.51 9.16
C HIS A 106 10.50 -13.38 9.68
N SER A 107 10.23 -14.66 9.86
CA SER A 107 11.20 -15.60 10.45
C SER A 107 12.41 -15.90 9.56
N ALA A 108 12.29 -15.72 8.23
CA ALA A 108 13.31 -16.11 7.25
C ALA A 108 14.25 -14.98 6.80
N HIS A 109 13.81 -13.71 6.86
CA HIS A 109 14.55 -12.55 6.35
C HIS A 109 14.43 -11.37 7.32
N GLU A 110 15.29 -10.35 7.18
CA GLU A 110 15.11 -9.04 7.84
C GLU A 110 13.99 -8.20 7.17
N SER A 111 12.90 -8.87 6.79
CA SER A 111 11.68 -8.24 6.29
C SER A 111 10.64 -8.17 7.39
N TYR A 112 9.87 -7.08 7.40
CA TYR A 112 8.87 -6.78 8.41
C TYR A 112 7.51 -6.61 7.74
N ALA A 113 6.48 -7.20 8.34
CA ALA A 113 5.08 -7.03 7.97
C ALA A 113 4.40 -6.10 8.98
N GLY A 114 3.68 -5.11 8.48
CA GLY A 114 2.76 -4.30 9.28
C GLY A 114 1.36 -4.89 9.20
N VAL A 115 0.66 -4.91 10.33
CA VAL A 115 -0.76 -5.23 10.42
C VAL A 115 -1.50 -4.00 10.93
N CYS A 116 -2.53 -3.58 10.21
CA CYS A 116 -3.35 -2.41 10.54
C CYS A 116 -4.83 -2.78 10.45
N ASP A 117 -5.59 -2.53 11.52
CA ASP A 117 -7.03 -2.77 11.57
C ASP A 117 -7.79 -1.46 11.33
N ASP A 118 -8.03 -1.12 10.06
CA ASP A 118 -8.81 0.07 9.71
C ASP A 118 -10.31 -0.23 9.64
N ILE A 119 -11.08 0.43 10.50
CA ILE A 119 -12.54 0.27 10.61
C ILE A 119 -13.25 0.62 9.30
N ARG A 120 -12.71 1.56 8.51
CA ARG A 120 -13.32 2.01 7.25
C ARG A 120 -13.29 0.91 6.19
N ILE A 121 -12.29 0.04 6.24
CA ILE A 121 -12.08 -1.05 5.29
C ILE A 121 -12.79 -2.32 5.78
N GLY A 122 -12.87 -2.52 7.11
CA GLY A 122 -13.57 -3.65 7.71
C GLY A 122 -12.81 -4.98 7.61
N VAL A 123 -11.55 -4.95 7.19
CA VAL A 123 -10.62 -6.10 7.18
C VAL A 123 -9.26 -5.67 7.72
N SER A 124 -8.53 -6.62 8.32
CA SER A 124 -7.14 -6.41 8.73
C SER A 124 -6.23 -6.33 7.51
N LEU A 125 -5.54 -5.20 7.38
CA LEU A 125 -4.54 -4.99 6.34
C LEU A 125 -3.20 -5.53 6.77
N ILE A 126 -2.59 -6.36 5.93
CA ILE A 126 -1.23 -6.88 6.10
C ILE A 126 -0.42 -6.34 4.93
N PHE A 127 0.70 -5.68 5.22
CA PHE A 127 1.53 -5.06 4.20
C PHE A 127 3.02 -5.15 4.53
N TYR A 128 3.87 -5.09 3.52
CA TYR A 128 5.32 -5.01 3.71
C TYR A 128 5.74 -3.62 4.16
N LEU A 129 6.59 -3.56 5.19
CA LEU A 129 7.16 -2.30 5.66
C LEU A 129 8.29 -1.86 4.72
N GLN A 130 8.13 -0.70 4.07
CA GLN A 130 9.17 -0.14 3.19
C GLN A 130 10.34 0.48 3.97
N ASN A 131 10.06 1.15 5.10
CA ASN A 131 11.03 1.91 5.90
C ASN A 131 11.66 1.06 7.02
N VAL A 132 12.12 -0.15 6.67
CA VAL A 132 12.66 -1.13 7.63
C VAL A 132 13.79 -0.55 8.46
N ILE A 133 14.74 0.14 7.82
CA ILE A 133 15.93 0.66 8.50
C ILE A 133 15.58 1.73 9.53
N HIS A 134 14.62 2.60 9.23
CA HIS A 134 14.13 3.59 10.20
C HIS A 134 13.46 2.93 11.39
N TYR A 135 12.66 1.89 11.14
CA TYR A 135 12.00 1.12 12.19
C TYR A 135 13.01 0.41 13.11
N VAL A 136 14.00 -0.28 12.54
CA VAL A 136 15.05 -0.96 13.31
C VAL A 136 15.85 0.03 14.16
N LYS A 137 16.20 1.20 13.62
CA LYS A 137 16.87 2.26 14.38
C LYS A 137 16.02 2.75 15.56
N ALA A 138 14.74 3.01 15.33
CA ALA A 138 13.83 3.45 16.37
C ALA A 138 13.65 2.38 17.46
N LYS A 139 13.56 1.11 17.06
CA LYS A 139 13.50 -0.04 17.96
C LYS A 139 14.76 -0.15 18.82
N ASN A 140 15.94 -0.10 18.21
CA ASN A 140 17.23 -0.18 18.92
C ASN A 140 17.46 1.02 19.85
N SER A 141 16.91 2.19 19.50
CA SER A 141 17.00 3.39 20.32
C SER A 141 15.94 3.46 21.43
N GLY A 142 15.06 2.46 21.56
CA GLY A 142 14.01 2.42 22.59
C GLY A 142 12.89 3.45 22.41
N LEU A 143 12.71 4.00 21.19
CA LEU A 143 11.67 5.00 20.90
C LEU A 143 10.27 4.41 20.62
N LEU A 144 10.14 3.08 20.62
CA LEU A 144 8.87 2.39 20.41
C LEU A 144 8.12 2.18 21.75
N PRO A 145 6.79 2.27 21.78
CA PRO A 145 5.87 2.52 20.67
C PRO A 145 5.67 4.03 20.37
N PHE A 146 5.59 4.40 19.08
CA PHE A 146 5.14 5.73 18.69
C PHE A 146 3.62 5.83 18.82
N ARG A 147 3.12 6.88 19.48
CA ARG A 147 1.69 7.22 19.48
C ARG A 147 1.41 8.22 18.37
N GLY A 148 0.38 7.97 17.57
CA GLY A 148 -0.02 8.87 16.47
C GLY A 148 0.84 8.73 15.21
N THR A 149 1.26 7.51 14.87
CA THR A 149 1.91 7.24 13.59
C THR A 149 0.91 7.36 12.44
N THR A 150 1.32 8.03 11.38
CA THR A 150 0.58 8.07 10.12
C THR A 150 1.05 6.94 9.21
N LEU A 151 0.12 6.24 8.60
CA LEU A 151 0.36 5.17 7.65
C LEU A 151 0.10 5.67 6.23
N THR A 152 1.08 5.52 5.36
CA THR A 152 0.95 5.72 3.90
C THR A 152 1.02 4.35 3.24
N LEU A 153 -0.07 3.94 2.61
CA LEU A 153 -0.15 2.70 1.86
C LEU A 153 -0.03 2.97 0.37
N SER A 154 0.71 2.10 -0.31
CA SER A 154 0.85 2.09 -1.76
C SER A 154 0.68 0.65 -2.26
N ALA A 155 -0.01 0.48 -3.37
CA ALA A 155 -0.20 -0.82 -4.00
C ALA A 155 0.34 -0.80 -5.42
N LEU A 156 0.81 -1.96 -5.88
CA LEU A 156 1.26 -2.17 -7.25
C LEU A 156 0.32 -3.16 -7.94
N SER A 157 -0.13 -2.81 -9.14
CA SER A 157 -1.00 -3.66 -9.94
C SER A 157 -0.38 -4.00 -11.28
N LEU A 158 -0.72 -5.18 -11.80
CA LEU A 158 -0.30 -5.66 -13.13
C LEU A 158 -1.42 -5.59 -14.16
N SER A 159 -2.65 -5.56 -13.68
CA SER A 159 -3.86 -5.54 -14.49
C SER A 159 -4.99 -4.95 -13.67
N GLY A 160 -5.80 -4.12 -14.30
CA GLY A 160 -7.03 -3.60 -13.74
C GLY A 160 -8.03 -3.34 -14.85
N THR A 161 -9.30 -3.26 -14.49
CA THR A 161 -10.39 -2.92 -15.40
C THR A 161 -11.02 -1.63 -14.91
N VAL A 162 -11.05 -0.61 -15.77
CA VAL A 162 -11.77 0.63 -15.48
C VAL A 162 -13.21 0.46 -15.96
N MET A 163 -14.16 0.68 -15.05
CA MET A 163 -15.60 0.64 -15.34
C MET A 163 -16.16 2.06 -15.36
N MET A 164 -17.24 2.27 -16.10
CA MET A 164 -17.94 3.55 -16.08
C MET A 164 -18.62 3.74 -14.73
N PRO A 165 -18.60 4.98 -14.19
CA PRO A 165 -19.22 5.26 -12.90
C PRO A 165 -20.74 5.05 -12.96
N ILE A 166 -21.32 4.61 -11.85
CA ILE A 166 -22.76 4.59 -11.66
C ILE A 166 -23.23 6.05 -11.56
N VAL A 167 -24.30 6.41 -12.27
CA VAL A 167 -24.85 7.77 -12.22
C VAL A 167 -25.44 8.02 -10.83
N LYS A 168 -24.79 8.85 -10.03
CA LYS A 168 -25.22 9.23 -8.68
C LYS A 168 -25.80 10.65 -8.69
N SER A 169 -26.97 10.86 -8.07
CA SER A 169 -27.47 12.21 -7.81
C SER A 169 -26.71 12.84 -6.64
N GLU A 170 -26.64 14.17 -6.57
CA GLU A 170 -26.11 14.88 -5.39
C GLU A 170 -26.79 14.44 -4.09
N LYS A 171 -28.09 14.17 -4.14
CA LYS A 171 -28.84 13.66 -2.98
C LYS A 171 -28.35 12.28 -2.53
N ASP A 172 -27.99 11.42 -3.48
CA ASP A 172 -27.49 10.08 -3.19
C ASP A 172 -26.09 10.14 -2.59
N LEU A 173 -25.24 11.05 -3.08
CA LEU A 173 -23.91 11.28 -2.52
C LEU A 173 -23.97 11.74 -1.06
N ILE A 174 -24.82 12.73 -0.75
CA ILE A 174 -25.00 13.22 0.63
C ILE A 174 -25.53 12.11 1.54
N LYS A 175 -26.51 11.34 1.06
CA LYS A 175 -27.08 10.23 1.81
C LYS A 175 -26.03 9.14 2.07
N ASN A 176 -25.22 8.77 1.09
CA ASN A 176 -24.16 7.77 1.24
C ASN A 176 -23.10 8.21 2.27
N GLN A 177 -22.70 9.49 2.25
CA GLN A 177 -21.79 10.04 3.25
C GLN A 177 -22.38 9.94 4.67
N GLN A 178 -23.63 10.33 4.86
CA GLN A 178 -24.30 10.25 6.16
C GLN A 178 -24.41 8.81 6.67
N VAL A 179 -24.77 7.86 5.80
CA VAL A 179 -24.86 6.44 6.15
C VAL A 179 -23.48 5.89 6.55
N SER A 180 -22.42 6.24 5.81
CA SER A 180 -21.05 5.82 6.14
C SER A 180 -20.56 6.39 7.48
N MET A 181 -20.85 7.67 7.75
CA MET A 181 -20.53 8.30 9.04
C MET A 181 -21.29 7.66 10.21
N ASN A 182 -22.59 7.37 10.04
CA ASN A 182 -23.37 6.71 11.09
C ASN A 182 -22.87 5.27 11.33
N ARG A 183 -22.57 4.51 10.27
CA ARG A 183 -22.04 3.15 10.38
C ARG A 183 -20.70 3.11 11.11
N SER A 184 -19.79 4.03 10.79
CA SER A 184 -18.48 4.13 11.47
C SER A 184 -18.60 4.54 12.94
N GLN A 185 -19.56 5.40 13.30
CA GLN A 185 -19.85 5.72 14.70
C GLN A 185 -20.36 4.50 15.47
N LEU A 186 -21.31 3.74 14.90
CA LEU A 186 -21.85 2.53 15.52
C LEU A 186 -20.77 1.45 15.69
N LEU A 187 -19.90 1.25 14.69
CA LEU A 187 -18.77 0.31 14.78
C LEU A 187 -17.81 0.68 15.91
N ASN A 188 -17.52 1.98 16.07
CA ASN A 188 -16.68 2.47 17.16
C ASN A 188 -17.32 2.27 18.54
N ALA A 189 -18.64 2.45 18.66
CA ALA A 189 -19.37 2.17 19.88
C ALA A 189 -19.39 0.66 20.20
N ALA A 190 -19.59 -0.18 19.19
CA ALA A 190 -19.56 -1.63 19.33
C ALA A 190 -18.18 -2.14 19.80
N ARG A 191 -17.06 -1.59 19.28
CA ARG A 191 -15.70 -1.92 19.79
C ARG A 191 -15.51 -1.59 21.28
N LYS A 192 -16.24 -0.59 21.80
CA LYS A 192 -16.22 -0.21 23.21
C LYS A 192 -17.14 -1.07 24.08
N GLY A 193 -17.84 -2.04 23.50
CA GLY A 193 -18.75 -2.95 24.20
C GLY A 193 -20.17 -2.42 24.39
N ASP A 194 -20.60 -1.45 23.58
CA ASP A 194 -21.99 -0.95 23.60
C ASP A 194 -22.95 -1.97 22.97
N GLU A 195 -23.75 -2.62 23.81
CA GLU A 195 -24.73 -3.63 23.41
C GLU A 195 -25.79 -3.07 22.44
N SER A 196 -26.22 -1.82 22.63
CA SER A 196 -27.24 -1.19 21.77
C SER A 196 -26.72 -0.94 20.35
N ALA A 197 -25.44 -0.61 20.23
CA ALA A 197 -24.77 -0.45 18.94
C ALA A 197 -24.58 -1.79 18.22
N ILE A 198 -24.26 -2.86 18.98
CA ILE A 198 -24.14 -4.22 18.46
C ILE A 198 -25.49 -4.69 17.92
N GLU A 199 -26.58 -4.55 18.69
CA GLU A 199 -27.92 -4.92 18.23
C GLU A 199 -28.32 -4.17 16.96
N SER A 200 -28.12 -2.85 16.93
CA SER A 200 -28.44 -2.01 15.77
C SER A 200 -27.66 -2.45 14.51
N LEU A 201 -26.35 -2.69 14.64
CA LEU A 201 -25.53 -3.20 13.53
C LEU A 201 -25.99 -4.56 13.03
N THR A 202 -26.39 -5.48 13.94
CA THR A 202 -26.85 -6.81 13.54
C THR A 202 -28.18 -6.78 12.79
N LEU A 203 -29.12 -5.92 13.19
CA LEU A 203 -30.39 -5.74 12.49
C LEU A 203 -30.17 -5.15 11.09
N ASP A 204 -29.34 -4.11 11.00
CA ASP A 204 -28.99 -3.47 9.73
C ASP A 204 -28.31 -4.43 8.75
N ASP A 205 -27.39 -5.28 9.24
CA ASP A 205 -26.71 -6.27 8.42
C ASP A 205 -27.67 -7.40 7.97
N MET A 206 -28.64 -7.82 8.80
CA MET A 206 -29.68 -8.78 8.41
C MET A 206 -30.58 -8.25 7.28
N ASP A 207 -31.02 -6.99 7.40
CA ASP A 207 -31.83 -6.33 6.37
C ASP A 207 -31.05 -6.17 5.08
N THR A 208 -29.78 -5.71 5.18
CA THR A 208 -28.88 -5.54 4.04
C THR A 208 -28.64 -6.86 3.32
N TYR A 209 -28.34 -7.93 4.05
CA TYR A 209 -28.15 -9.27 3.47
C TYR A 209 -29.39 -9.75 2.71
N THR A 210 -30.58 -9.54 3.29
CA THR A 210 -31.85 -9.95 2.68
C THR A 210 -32.13 -9.19 1.38
N ILE A 211 -31.84 -7.89 1.35
CA ILE A 211 -31.99 -7.03 0.16
C ILE A 211 -31.00 -7.47 -0.93
N ILE A 212 -29.73 -7.63 -0.58
CA ILE A 212 -28.66 -8.02 -1.51
C ILE A 212 -28.94 -9.40 -2.11
N SER A 213 -29.32 -10.38 -1.29
CA SER A 213 -29.62 -11.74 -1.74
C SER A 213 -30.73 -11.78 -2.80
N LYS A 214 -31.76 -10.95 -2.65
CA LYS A 214 -32.85 -10.84 -3.65
C LYS A 214 -32.41 -10.14 -4.93
N ARG A 215 -31.51 -9.16 -4.85
CA ARG A 215 -31.06 -8.38 -6.01
C ARG A 215 -30.00 -9.11 -6.83
N ILE A 216 -29.06 -9.82 -6.20
CA ILE A 216 -28.01 -10.60 -6.89
C ILE A 216 -28.58 -11.61 -7.90
N GLN A 217 -29.80 -12.12 -7.67
CA GLN A 217 -30.44 -13.04 -8.61
C GLN A 217 -30.93 -12.39 -9.90
N LYS A 218 -31.08 -11.06 -9.92
CA LYS A 218 -31.70 -10.30 -11.02
C LYS A 218 -30.77 -9.24 -11.63
N GLU A 219 -29.83 -8.73 -10.86
CA GLU A 219 -28.95 -7.62 -11.20
C GLU A 219 -27.48 -8.08 -11.15
N ASP A 220 -26.63 -7.45 -11.95
CA ASP A 220 -25.19 -7.72 -11.95
C ASP A 220 -24.55 -7.20 -10.65
N VAL A 221 -23.58 -7.96 -10.12
CA VAL A 221 -22.86 -7.64 -8.87
C VAL A 221 -22.16 -6.30 -8.98
N PHE A 222 -21.57 -5.96 -10.14
CA PHE A 222 -20.92 -4.68 -10.35
C PHE A 222 -21.88 -3.49 -10.46
N SER A 223 -23.18 -3.75 -10.59
CA SER A 223 -24.22 -2.71 -10.49
C SER A 223 -24.73 -2.51 -9.07
N LEU A 224 -24.45 -3.46 -8.18
CA LEU A 224 -24.90 -3.47 -6.79
C LEU A 224 -23.85 -2.92 -5.82
N VAL A 225 -22.57 -3.10 -6.15
CA VAL A 225 -21.45 -2.76 -5.26
C VAL A 225 -20.66 -1.60 -5.85
N ASP A 226 -20.57 -0.52 -5.08
CA ASP A 226 -19.77 0.66 -5.44
C ASP A 226 -18.27 0.43 -5.19
N THR A 227 -17.92 -0.13 -4.03
CA THR A 227 -16.53 -0.33 -3.60
C THR A 227 -16.40 -1.61 -2.80
N TYR A 228 -15.28 -2.33 -2.95
CA TYR A 228 -14.93 -3.44 -2.06
C TYR A 228 -13.42 -3.53 -1.90
N PHE A 229 -13.01 -4.12 -0.78
CA PHE A 229 -11.61 -4.42 -0.48
C PHE A 229 -11.56 -5.81 0.14
N MET A 230 -11.00 -6.79 -0.57
CA MET A 230 -11.01 -8.20 -0.15
C MET A 230 -9.64 -8.86 -0.32
N PRO A 231 -9.21 -9.71 0.62
CA PRO A 231 -8.00 -10.50 0.43
C PRO A 231 -8.17 -11.43 -0.78
N TYR A 232 -7.11 -11.58 -1.57
CA TYR A 232 -7.13 -12.34 -2.80
C TYR A 232 -5.85 -13.13 -2.97
N GLY A 233 -5.95 -14.42 -3.28
CA GLY A 233 -4.78 -15.26 -3.53
C GLY A 233 -4.26 -15.98 -2.29
N VAL A 234 -3.00 -16.39 -2.34
CA VAL A 234 -2.34 -17.22 -1.31
C VAL A 234 -1.49 -16.37 -0.36
N GLU A 235 -0.99 -15.23 -0.84
CA GLU A 235 -0.16 -14.33 -0.04
C GLU A 235 -1.04 -13.34 0.74
N CYS A 236 -0.66 -13.05 1.97
CA CYS A 236 -1.47 -12.24 2.90
C CYS A 236 -1.53 -10.75 2.53
N ASP A 237 -0.67 -10.28 1.64
CA ASP A 237 -0.53 -8.90 1.17
C ASP A 237 -1.21 -8.64 -0.18
N GLN A 238 -1.91 -9.64 -0.73
CA GLN A 238 -2.63 -9.52 -1.99
C GLN A 238 -4.10 -9.20 -1.75
N TYR A 239 -4.57 -8.13 -2.40
CA TYR A 239 -5.94 -7.64 -2.27
C TYR A 239 -6.57 -7.40 -3.64
N SER A 240 -7.87 -7.72 -3.73
CA SER A 240 -8.73 -7.29 -4.82
C SER A 240 -9.51 -6.07 -4.36
N ILE A 241 -9.44 -5.00 -5.15
CA ILE A 241 -9.98 -3.69 -4.80
C ILE A 241 -10.87 -3.22 -5.94
N LEU A 242 -12.09 -2.82 -5.58
CA LEU A 242 -12.95 -1.99 -6.40
C LEU A 242 -13.10 -0.65 -5.69
N ALA A 243 -12.68 0.41 -6.36
CA ALA A 243 -12.69 1.76 -5.83
C ALA A 243 -12.97 2.78 -6.94
N GLU A 244 -13.36 3.97 -6.53
CA GLU A 244 -13.51 5.12 -7.40
C GLU A 244 -12.14 5.77 -7.65
N ILE A 245 -11.80 6.00 -8.92
CA ILE A 245 -10.56 6.68 -9.29
C ILE A 245 -10.81 8.18 -9.19
N LEU A 246 -10.10 8.83 -8.27
CA LEU A 246 -10.17 10.27 -8.02
C LEU A 246 -9.17 11.05 -8.86
N GLU A 247 -7.95 10.53 -8.98
CA GLU A 247 -6.87 11.14 -9.78
C GLU A 247 -6.13 10.08 -10.57
N CYS A 248 -5.66 10.46 -11.76
CA CYS A 248 -4.90 9.58 -12.64
C CYS A 248 -3.75 10.38 -13.26
N ASN A 249 -2.52 10.00 -12.89
CA ASN A 249 -1.30 10.65 -13.34
C ASN A 249 -0.48 9.68 -14.20
N LEU A 250 0.00 10.16 -15.34
CA LEU A 250 0.94 9.42 -16.18
C LEU A 250 2.37 9.73 -15.74
N VAL A 251 3.14 8.69 -15.40
CA VAL A 251 4.53 8.77 -14.99
C VAL A 251 5.38 7.97 -15.97
N LYS A 252 6.47 8.55 -16.46
CA LYS A 252 7.41 7.88 -17.37
C LYS A 252 8.63 7.42 -16.59
N ASN A 253 9.04 6.17 -16.82
CA ASN A 253 10.29 5.65 -16.28
C ASN A 253 11.49 6.22 -17.06
N GLU A 254 12.47 6.80 -16.37
CA GLU A 254 13.64 7.45 -16.97
C GLU A 254 14.56 6.49 -17.73
N ILE A 255 14.63 5.21 -17.32
CA ILE A 255 15.52 4.23 -17.94
C ILE A 255 14.86 3.53 -19.13
N THR A 256 13.63 3.07 -18.93
CA THR A 256 12.94 2.23 -19.91
C THR A 256 12.06 3.02 -20.86
N GLU A 257 11.82 4.29 -20.54
CA GLU A 257 10.85 5.16 -21.20
C GLU A 257 9.41 4.64 -21.20
N GLU A 258 9.12 3.61 -20.40
CA GLU A 258 7.77 3.06 -20.27
C GLU A 258 6.87 4.00 -19.45
N GLU A 259 5.65 4.20 -19.92
CA GLU A 259 4.63 4.99 -19.23
C GLU A 259 3.82 4.09 -18.28
N VAL A 260 3.63 4.58 -17.06
CA VAL A 260 2.93 3.93 -15.97
C VAL A 260 1.86 4.88 -15.44
N TYR A 261 0.67 4.36 -15.20
CA TYR A 261 -0.39 5.13 -14.54
C TYR A 261 -0.28 5.00 -13.02
N VAL A 262 -0.22 6.14 -12.34
CA VAL A 262 -0.35 6.26 -10.89
C VAL A 262 -1.74 6.80 -10.61
N MET A 263 -2.56 5.99 -9.94
CA MET A 263 -3.95 6.30 -9.65
C MET A 263 -4.16 6.53 -8.15
N ARG A 264 -5.14 7.38 -7.83
CA ARG A 264 -5.63 7.65 -6.48
C ARG A 264 -7.11 7.31 -6.38
#